data_AF-A0A1M5TYV9-F1
#
_entry.id   AF-A0A1M5TYV9-F1
#
_cell.length_a   1.000
_cell.length_b   1.000
_cell.length_c   1.000
_cell.angle_alpha   90.00
_cell.angle_beta   90.00
_cell.angle_gamma   90.00
#
_symmetry.space_group_name_H-M   'P 1'
#
loop_
_entity.id
_entity.type
_entity.pdbx_description
1 polymer ?
#
loop_
_entity_poly.entity_id
_entity_poly.type
_entity_poly.pdbx_seq_one_letter_code
_entity_poly.pdbx_strand_id
1 'polypeptide(L)'
;MPGITAIALRGEHGKNGGVNTKLGAPTFVAPDLLAGYRSDNWDRDVRQSVECAVRYATSPNNRDDVVERPRVMTAMVNMAKVYPERRPDQSEQQWLQCISDGFYELKDLAKVLGVGQTKCLAFEWEDHIYNTDNDLAGCPDIETLFATRSDEEALGELYVSAYAVLDHPEVVKGLREAGYDGAVHGGSGESALLYELRVLGDVDRQVQVVVDQGVVERGWEEQSERFASALGYLARDLARMKERVNSLGAGGLVAQ
;
A
#
# COMPACT_ATOMS: atom_id res chain seq x y z
N MET A 1 1.37 -10.94 -10.36
CA MET A 1 1.71 -11.89 -9.27
C MET A 1 0.44 -12.61 -8.87
N PRO A 2 0.40 -13.94 -8.66
CA PRO A 2 -0.86 -14.60 -8.28
C PRO A 2 -1.19 -14.37 -6.80
N GLY A 3 -2.19 -13.52 -6.55
CA GLY A 3 -2.97 -13.37 -5.31
C GLY A 3 -2.17 -13.05 -4.03
N ILE A 4 -2.15 -11.78 -3.64
CA ILE A 4 -1.65 -11.31 -2.34
C ILE A 4 -2.80 -11.37 -1.34
N THR A 5 -2.60 -11.93 -0.16
CA THR A 5 -3.59 -11.82 0.94
C THR A 5 -3.29 -10.56 1.73
N ALA A 6 -4.28 -9.70 1.91
CA ALA A 6 -4.10 -8.43 2.62
C ALA A 6 -5.34 -8.07 3.45
N ILE A 7 -5.14 -7.37 4.56
CA ILE A 7 -6.25 -6.89 5.40
C ILE A 7 -6.66 -5.53 4.85
N ALA A 8 -7.87 -5.44 4.30
CA ALA A 8 -8.43 -4.25 3.68
C ALA A 8 -9.21 -3.38 4.66
N LEU A 9 -9.28 -2.11 4.31
CA LEU A 9 -10.08 -1.10 5.00
C LEU A 9 -11.23 -0.64 4.17
N ARG A 10 -12.40 -0.47 4.80
CA ARG A 10 -13.52 0.23 4.20
C ARG A 10 -14.24 1.07 5.24
N GLY A 11 -13.87 2.33 5.36
CA GLY A 11 -14.66 3.32 6.11
C GLY A 11 -15.68 3.97 5.18
N GLU A 12 -16.97 3.97 5.53
CA GLU A 12 -17.92 4.87 4.86
C GLU A 12 -17.66 6.30 5.38
N HIS A 13 -17.25 7.20 4.49
CA HIS A 13 -17.00 8.62 4.79
C HIS A 13 -18.14 9.49 4.25
N GLY A 14 -18.89 10.11 5.14
CA GLY A 14 -19.92 11.09 4.77
C GLY A 14 -19.33 12.49 4.64
N LYS A 15 -19.55 13.17 3.51
CA LYS A 15 -19.50 14.64 3.46
C LYS A 15 -20.93 15.16 3.42
N ASN A 16 -21.34 15.87 4.48
CA ASN A 16 -22.56 16.68 4.56
C ASN A 16 -23.81 16.07 3.88
N GLY A 17 -24.46 15.11 4.55
CA GLY A 17 -25.86 14.77 4.30
C GLY A 17 -26.19 14.05 2.98
N GLY A 18 -25.19 13.66 2.20
CA GLY A 18 -25.33 12.76 1.05
C GLY A 18 -24.37 11.59 1.20
N VAL A 19 -24.88 10.36 1.08
CA VAL A 19 -24.06 9.14 1.07
C VAL A 19 -23.13 9.22 -0.14
N ASN A 20 -21.89 9.66 0.08
CA ASN A 20 -20.89 9.77 -0.97
C ASN A 20 -20.04 8.50 -0.93
N THR A 21 -20.32 7.55 -1.84
CA THR A 21 -19.57 6.30 -1.98
C THR A 21 -18.18 6.48 -2.62
N LYS A 22 -17.66 7.70 -2.71
CA LYS A 22 -16.26 7.96 -3.07
C LYS A 22 -15.36 7.57 -1.90
N LEU A 23 -15.29 6.27 -1.66
CA LEU A 23 -14.26 5.65 -0.85
C LEU A 23 -12.91 6.06 -1.46
N GLY A 24 -12.02 6.61 -0.64
CA GLY A 24 -10.60 6.56 -0.95
C GLY A 24 -10.24 5.11 -1.31
N ALA A 25 -9.37 4.93 -2.29
CA ALA A 25 -8.86 3.62 -2.68
C ALA A 25 -8.48 2.81 -1.43
N PRO A 26 -8.99 1.58 -1.24
CA PRO A 26 -8.77 0.84 -0.01
C PRO A 26 -7.26 0.62 0.20
N THR A 27 -6.80 0.94 1.40
CA THR A 27 -5.46 0.58 1.87
C THR A 27 -5.54 -0.79 2.52
N PHE A 28 -4.53 -1.61 2.25
CA PHE A 28 -4.38 -2.93 2.80
C PHE A 28 -3.05 -3.07 3.50
N VAL A 29 -2.99 -3.88 4.54
CA VAL A 29 -1.72 -4.29 5.14
C VAL A 29 -1.51 -5.77 4.80
N ALA A 30 -0.40 -6.09 4.15
CA ALA A 30 -0.08 -7.48 3.80
C ALA A 30 1.06 -8.00 4.68
N PRO A 31 0.75 -8.89 5.65
CA PRO A 31 1.79 -9.65 6.33
C PRO A 31 2.49 -10.64 5.37
N ASP A 32 1.87 -10.92 4.22
CA ASP A 32 2.16 -12.03 3.30
C ASP A 32 2.37 -11.53 1.86
N LEU A 33 3.00 -10.37 1.67
CA LEU A 33 3.11 -9.73 0.34
C LEU A 33 3.68 -10.67 -0.73
N LEU A 34 4.40 -11.74 -0.36
CA LEU A 34 5.05 -12.66 -1.28
C LEU A 34 4.92 -14.13 -0.87
N ALA A 35 4.71 -14.99 -1.88
CA ALA A 35 4.65 -16.43 -1.75
C ALA A 35 6.00 -16.99 -1.25
N GLY A 36 6.15 -17.10 0.07
CA GLY A 36 7.32 -17.72 0.70
C GLY A 36 7.89 -16.97 1.90
N TYR A 37 7.46 -15.73 2.16
CA TYR A 37 7.93 -14.99 3.34
C TYR A 37 7.05 -15.30 4.55
N ARG A 38 7.33 -16.42 5.23
CA ARG A 38 6.86 -16.57 6.63
C ARG A 38 7.87 -15.88 7.51
N SER A 39 7.49 -14.74 8.09
CA SER A 39 8.31 -14.19 9.16
C SER A 39 8.26 -15.15 10.36
N ASP A 40 9.36 -15.25 11.09
CA ASP A 40 9.40 -15.97 12.38
C ASP A 40 8.40 -15.38 13.40
N ASN A 41 7.81 -14.22 13.08
CA ASN A 41 6.90 -13.46 13.92
C ASN A 41 5.51 -13.30 13.27
N TRP A 42 5.08 -14.27 12.45
CA TRP A 42 3.83 -14.23 11.70
C TRP A 42 2.62 -13.71 12.52
N ASP A 43 2.39 -14.28 13.71
CA ASP A 43 1.26 -13.88 14.56
C ASP A 43 1.34 -12.42 15.02
N ARG A 44 2.56 -11.92 15.26
CA ARG A 44 2.81 -10.51 15.60
C ARG A 44 2.51 -9.61 14.40
N ASP A 45 2.99 -9.97 13.22
CA ASP A 45 2.84 -9.14 12.02
C ASP A 45 1.37 -9.09 11.56
N VAL A 46 0.63 -10.20 11.69
CA VAL A 46 -0.84 -10.24 11.50
C VAL A 46 -1.54 -9.34 12.52
N ARG A 47 -1.20 -9.44 13.81
CA ARG A 47 -1.80 -8.59 14.85
C ARG A 47 -1.54 -7.11 14.58
N GLN A 48 -0.30 -6.73 14.27
CA GLN A 48 0.09 -5.36 13.95
C GLN A 48 -0.62 -4.86 12.69
N SER A 49 -0.82 -5.73 11.69
CA SER A 49 -1.59 -5.40 10.48
C SER A 49 -3.04 -5.08 10.80
N VAL A 50 -3.68 -5.87 11.67
CA VAL A 50 -5.06 -5.65 12.13
C VAL A 50 -5.17 -4.35 12.95
N GLU A 51 -4.22 -4.10 13.86
CA GLU A 51 -4.20 -2.87 14.67
C GLU A 51 -4.04 -1.61 13.81
N CYS A 52 -3.09 -1.63 12.87
CA CYS A 52 -2.90 -0.55 11.91
C CYS A 52 -4.16 -0.34 11.07
N ALA A 53 -4.75 -1.42 10.58
CA ALA A 53 -5.98 -1.37 9.82
C ALA A 53 -7.12 -0.67 10.59
N VAL A 54 -7.32 -1.07 11.84
CA VAL A 54 -8.35 -0.48 12.71
C VAL A 54 -8.10 1.00 12.95
N ARG A 55 -6.84 1.38 13.17
CA ARG A 55 -6.47 2.78 13.33
C ARG A 55 -6.82 3.59 12.10
N TYR A 56 -6.42 3.17 10.91
CA TYR A 56 -6.76 3.89 9.69
C TYR A 56 -8.28 3.97 9.45
N ALA A 57 -9.04 2.92 9.78
CA ALA A 57 -10.49 2.96 9.69
C ALA A 57 -11.11 3.99 10.64
N THR A 58 -10.56 4.15 11.84
CA THR A 58 -11.13 4.97 12.93
C THR A 58 -10.50 6.35 13.07
N SER A 59 -9.34 6.57 12.47
CA SER A 59 -8.50 7.77 12.57
C SER A 59 -7.71 7.92 11.26
N PRO A 60 -8.37 8.33 10.17
CA PRO A 60 -7.72 8.50 8.86
C PRO A 60 -6.61 9.56 8.92
N ASN A 61 -5.64 9.45 8.01
CA ASN A 61 -4.50 10.37 7.94
C ASN A 61 -4.95 11.82 7.68
N ASN A 62 -6.00 11.99 6.86
CA ASN A 62 -6.63 13.29 6.68
C ASN A 62 -7.55 13.60 7.87
N ARG A 63 -7.18 14.61 8.66
CA ARG A 63 -7.93 15.03 9.85
C ARG A 63 -9.30 15.63 9.54
N ASP A 64 -9.55 16.03 8.30
CA ASP A 64 -10.84 16.55 7.85
C ASP A 64 -11.84 15.43 7.51
N ASP A 65 -11.39 14.17 7.45
CA ASP A 65 -12.27 13.05 7.17
C ASP A 65 -13.06 12.65 8.42
N VAL A 66 -14.39 12.64 8.31
CA VAL A 66 -15.29 12.17 9.35
C VAL A 66 -15.59 10.68 9.12
N VAL A 67 -15.36 9.88 10.17
CA VAL A 67 -15.63 8.44 10.16
C VAL A 67 -17.04 8.17 10.67
N GLU A 68 -17.92 7.63 9.83
CA GLU A 68 -19.30 7.30 10.24
C GLU A 68 -19.47 5.82 10.59
N ARG A 69 -18.84 4.92 9.82
CA ARG A 69 -18.91 3.46 9.99
C ARG A 69 -17.57 2.81 9.62
N PRO A 70 -16.60 2.78 10.54
CA PRO A 70 -15.30 2.16 10.27
C PRO A 70 -15.49 0.65 10.12
N ARG A 71 -14.94 0.06 9.05
CA ARG A 71 -14.92 -1.39 8.85
C ARG A 71 -13.53 -1.85 8.46
N VAL A 72 -13.18 -3.03 8.94
CA VAL A 72 -11.98 -3.78 8.55
C VAL A 72 -12.45 -5.09 7.92
N MET A 73 -11.76 -5.55 6.90
CA MET A 73 -12.05 -6.82 6.26
C MET A 73 -10.76 -7.51 5.85
N THR A 74 -10.79 -8.83 5.76
CA THR A 74 -9.71 -9.58 5.12
C THR A 74 -10.06 -9.83 3.67
N ALA A 75 -9.13 -9.55 2.76
CA ALA A 75 -9.32 -9.81 1.35
C ALA A 75 -8.09 -10.43 0.69
N MET A 76 -8.34 -11.14 -0.41
CA MET A 76 -7.32 -11.46 -1.37
C MET A 76 -7.34 -10.39 -2.46
N VAL A 77 -6.19 -9.80 -2.71
CA VAL A 77 -5.99 -8.77 -3.70
C VAL A 77 -5.21 -9.36 -4.87
N ASN A 78 -5.74 -9.19 -6.07
CA ASN A 78 -5.10 -9.57 -7.31
C ASN A 78 -4.69 -8.33 -8.10
N MET A 79 -3.40 -8.02 -8.08
CA MET A 79 -2.80 -6.94 -8.86
C MET A 79 -1.82 -7.50 -9.87
N ALA A 80 -2.06 -7.20 -11.15
CA ALA A 80 -1.16 -7.60 -12.23
C ALA A 80 0.02 -6.64 -12.31
N LYS A 81 -0.23 -5.33 -12.18
CA LYS A 81 0.78 -4.27 -12.23
C LYS A 81 0.74 -3.41 -10.95
N VAL A 82 1.86 -3.35 -10.22
CA VAL A 82 1.99 -2.62 -8.95
C VAL A 82 3.07 -1.54 -9.07
N TYR A 83 2.79 -0.37 -8.49
CA TYR A 83 3.75 0.72 -8.36
C TYR A 83 4.46 0.69 -6.99
N PRO A 84 5.78 0.94 -6.89
CA PRO A 84 6.72 1.09 -7.99
C PRO A 84 7.01 -0.26 -8.64
N GLU A 85 7.31 -0.25 -9.94
CA GLU A 85 7.66 -1.49 -10.64
C GLU A 85 9.02 -2.00 -10.21
N ARG A 86 9.12 -3.32 -10.03
CA ARG A 86 10.42 -3.97 -9.90
C ARG A 86 11.18 -3.86 -11.22
N ARG A 87 12.40 -3.34 -11.18
CA ARG A 87 13.25 -3.26 -12.36
C ARG A 87 13.68 -4.67 -12.83
N PRO A 88 13.89 -4.89 -14.14
CA PRO A 88 14.26 -6.21 -14.66
C PRO A 88 15.56 -6.79 -14.08
N ASP A 89 16.51 -5.92 -13.74
CA ASP A 89 17.81 -6.24 -13.15
C ASP A 89 17.78 -6.34 -11.61
N GLN A 90 16.67 -5.96 -10.99
CA GLN A 90 16.51 -5.93 -9.55
C GLN A 90 15.95 -7.27 -9.03
N SER A 91 16.63 -7.86 -8.05
CA SER A 91 16.09 -9.01 -7.33
C SER A 91 14.85 -8.63 -6.53
N GLU A 92 14.05 -9.62 -6.16
CA GLU A 92 12.88 -9.39 -5.31
C GLU A 92 13.26 -8.75 -3.96
N GLN A 93 14.30 -9.26 -3.29
CA GLN A 93 14.80 -8.67 -2.04
C GLN A 93 15.28 -7.22 -2.21
N GLN A 94 15.95 -6.90 -3.32
CA GLN A 94 16.36 -5.52 -3.58
C GLN A 94 15.15 -4.61 -3.80
N TRP A 95 14.11 -5.08 -4.46
CA TRP A 95 12.88 -4.32 -4.66
C TRP A 95 12.14 -4.11 -3.35
N LEU A 96 11.99 -5.16 -2.53
CA LEU A 96 11.43 -5.08 -1.19
C LEU A 96 12.17 -4.07 -0.32
N GLN A 97 13.51 -4.09 -0.33
CA GLN A 97 14.32 -3.12 0.39
C GLN A 97 14.04 -1.69 -0.08
N CYS A 98 13.92 -1.47 -1.40
CA CYS A 98 13.61 -0.15 -1.95
C CYS A 98 12.22 0.36 -1.55
N ILE A 99 11.22 -0.50 -1.44
CA ILE A 99 9.87 -0.06 -1.07
C ILE A 99 9.69 -0.01 0.46
N SER A 100 10.57 -0.61 1.25
CA SER A 100 10.40 -0.78 2.71
C SER A 100 10.47 0.51 3.53
N ASP A 101 10.99 1.60 2.99
CA ASP A 101 11.20 2.84 3.76
C ASP A 101 9.97 3.75 3.82
N GLY A 102 8.92 3.47 3.06
CA GLY A 102 7.68 4.25 3.06
C GLY A 102 7.76 5.54 2.23
N PHE A 103 8.74 5.64 1.34
CA PHE A 103 8.92 6.79 0.46
C PHE A 103 8.88 6.38 -1.03
N TYR A 104 8.55 7.35 -1.88
CA TYR A 104 8.68 7.23 -3.33
C TYR A 104 9.65 8.26 -3.86
N GLU A 105 10.51 7.83 -4.77
CA GLU A 105 11.39 8.73 -5.49
C GLU A 105 10.60 9.54 -6.52
N LEU A 106 10.77 10.87 -6.53
CA LEU A 106 10.06 11.73 -7.49
C LEU A 106 10.49 11.46 -8.93
N LYS A 107 11.74 11.02 -9.16
CA LYS A 107 12.19 10.61 -10.50
C LYS A 107 11.41 9.43 -11.08
N ASP A 108 10.91 8.52 -10.23
CA ASP A 108 10.09 7.40 -10.69
C ASP A 108 8.65 7.85 -10.96
N LEU A 109 8.10 8.74 -10.15
CA LEU A 109 6.81 9.38 -10.44
C LEU A 109 6.85 10.19 -11.75
N ALA A 110 7.95 10.88 -12.03
CA ALA A 110 8.13 11.65 -13.27
C ALA A 110 8.10 10.80 -14.53
N LYS A 111 8.48 9.52 -14.46
CA LYS A 111 8.34 8.58 -15.59
C LYS A 111 6.88 8.27 -15.91
N VAL A 112 5.99 8.40 -14.93
CA VAL A 112 4.56 8.11 -15.07
C VAL A 112 3.76 9.37 -15.38
N LEU A 113 3.97 10.43 -14.60
CA LEU A 113 3.19 11.67 -14.67
C LEU A 113 3.81 12.73 -15.58
N GLY A 114 5.09 12.59 -15.90
CA GLY A 114 5.87 13.61 -16.61
C GLY A 114 6.51 14.62 -15.65
N VAL A 115 7.70 15.08 -16.02
CA VAL A 115 8.56 15.99 -15.24
C VAL A 115 7.82 17.24 -14.77
N GLY A 116 7.09 17.91 -15.68
CA GLY A 116 6.38 19.16 -15.35
C GLY A 116 5.29 18.97 -14.28
N GLN A 117 4.49 17.91 -14.40
CA GLN A 117 3.45 17.63 -13.40
C GLN A 117 4.07 17.23 -12.06
N THR A 118 5.10 16.37 -12.07
CA THR A 118 5.78 15.95 -10.86
C THR A 118 6.46 17.13 -10.16
N LYS A 119 7.05 18.09 -10.89
CA LYS A 119 7.59 19.32 -10.32
C LYS A 119 6.52 20.16 -9.63
N CYS A 120 5.35 20.36 -10.25
CA CYS A 120 4.25 21.09 -9.60
C CYS A 120 3.82 20.43 -8.29
N LEU A 121 3.69 19.10 -8.29
CA LEU A 121 3.38 18.32 -7.08
C LEU A 121 4.51 18.40 -6.05
N ALA A 122 5.76 18.51 -6.49
CA ALA A 122 6.89 18.66 -5.59
C ALA A 122 6.77 19.94 -4.76
N PHE A 123 6.41 21.07 -5.37
CA PHE A 123 6.13 22.31 -4.64
C PHE A 123 4.91 22.20 -3.72
N GLU A 124 3.87 21.45 -4.11
CA GLU A 124 2.68 21.24 -3.28
C GLU A 124 2.99 20.41 -2.02
N TRP A 125 3.92 19.46 -2.12
CA TRP A 125 4.28 18.53 -1.06
C TRP A 125 5.59 18.89 -0.35
N GLU A 126 5.98 20.17 -0.35
CA GLU A 126 7.25 20.61 0.26
C GLU A 126 7.41 20.09 1.70
N ASP A 127 6.33 20.10 2.50
CA ASP A 127 6.32 19.60 3.88
C ASP A 127 6.45 18.06 4.02
N HIS A 128 6.34 17.32 2.91
CA HIS A 128 6.39 15.86 2.84
C HIS A 128 7.58 15.35 2.01
N ILE A 129 8.39 16.26 1.48
CA ILE A 129 9.57 15.94 0.68
C ILE A 129 10.80 15.93 1.56
N TYR A 130 11.65 14.96 1.28
CA TYR A 130 12.92 14.77 1.94
C TYR A 130 13.99 14.57 0.86
N ASN A 131 15.21 14.97 1.19
CA ASN A 131 16.34 14.87 0.27
C ASN A 131 17.07 13.51 0.46
N THR A 132 17.36 12.83 -0.66
CA THR A 132 18.14 11.56 -0.73
C THR A 132 19.49 11.65 -0.02
N ASP A 133 20.11 12.82 0.01
CA ASP A 133 21.16 13.14 0.96
C ASP A 133 20.52 13.89 2.14
N ASN A 134 20.62 13.32 3.35
CA ASN A 134 20.19 13.96 4.61
C ASN A 134 20.85 15.33 4.87
N ASP A 135 21.74 15.74 3.98
CA ASP A 135 22.32 17.05 3.89
C ASP A 135 21.67 17.83 2.73
N LEU A 136 20.73 18.70 3.07
CA LEU A 136 20.54 19.98 2.37
C LEU A 136 21.81 20.88 2.50
N ALA A 137 23.01 20.31 2.65
CA ALA A 137 24.25 21.03 2.95
C ALA A 137 24.67 22.02 1.86
N GLY A 138 23.93 22.11 0.75
CA GLY A 138 24.11 23.16 -0.26
C GLY A 138 22.82 23.73 -0.87
N CYS A 139 21.63 23.26 -0.50
CA CYS A 139 20.36 23.76 -1.06
C CYS A 139 19.37 23.98 0.08
N PRO A 140 18.97 25.22 0.40
CA PRO A 140 18.14 25.50 1.58
C PRO A 140 16.69 25.04 1.41
N ASP A 141 16.18 24.95 0.18
CA ASP A 141 14.78 24.71 -0.13
C ASP A 141 14.59 24.14 -1.55
N ILE A 142 13.36 23.72 -1.84
CA ILE A 142 12.98 23.12 -3.13
C ILE A 142 13.05 24.13 -4.28
N GLU A 143 12.75 25.41 -4.03
CA GLU A 143 12.85 26.49 -5.01
C GLU A 143 14.29 26.65 -5.52
N THR A 144 15.26 26.68 -4.61
CA THR A 144 16.68 26.80 -4.92
C THR A 144 17.19 25.58 -5.68
N LEU A 145 16.69 24.38 -5.34
CA LEU A 145 17.06 23.15 -6.05
C LEU A 145 16.65 23.21 -7.52
N PHE A 146 15.40 23.58 -7.82
CA PHE A 146 14.91 23.73 -9.20
C PHE A 146 15.45 24.97 -9.91
N ALA A 147 15.98 25.96 -9.20
CA ALA A 147 16.63 27.13 -9.80
C ALA A 147 18.09 26.86 -10.20
N THR A 148 18.74 25.89 -9.57
CA THR A 148 20.19 25.62 -9.73
C THR A 148 20.49 24.36 -10.54
N ARG A 149 19.49 23.49 -10.75
CA ARG A 149 19.62 22.23 -11.49
C ARG A 149 18.53 22.09 -12.53
N SER A 150 18.71 21.16 -13.49
CA SER A 150 17.60 20.79 -14.37
C SER A 150 16.47 20.13 -13.57
N ASP A 151 15.24 20.18 -14.12
CA ASP A 151 14.07 19.61 -13.44
C ASP A 151 14.25 18.10 -13.20
N GLU A 152 14.86 17.37 -14.13
CA GLU A 152 15.16 15.94 -14.00
C GLU A 152 16.20 15.65 -12.91
N GLU A 153 17.27 16.46 -12.83
CA GLU A 153 18.29 16.33 -11.78
C GLU A 153 17.70 16.62 -10.40
N ALA A 154 16.94 17.71 -10.28
CA ALA A 154 16.26 18.09 -9.03
C ALA A 154 15.32 16.98 -8.56
N LEU A 155 14.43 16.47 -9.42
CA LEU A 155 13.54 15.36 -9.09
C LEU A 155 14.30 14.05 -8.78
N GLY A 156 15.51 13.91 -9.31
CA GLY A 156 16.43 12.79 -9.06
C GLY A 156 16.84 12.63 -7.61
N GLU A 157 16.81 13.72 -6.85
CA GLU A 157 17.33 13.81 -5.48
C GLU A 157 16.24 13.89 -4.41
N LEU A 158 14.98 13.95 -4.83
CA LEU A 158 13.85 14.10 -3.95
C LEU A 158 13.08 12.78 -3.80
N TYR A 159 12.70 12.50 -2.56
CA TYR A 159 11.70 11.49 -2.25
C TYR A 159 10.59 12.09 -1.39
N VAL A 160 9.42 11.47 -1.42
CA VAL A 160 8.20 11.95 -0.77
C VAL A 160 7.53 10.81 -0.03
N SER A 161 6.87 11.09 1.09
CA SER A 161 6.11 10.08 1.81
C SER A 161 5.07 9.42 0.90
N ALA A 162 5.03 8.09 0.89
CA ALA A 162 4.13 7.33 0.01
C ALA A 162 2.65 7.68 0.22
N TYR A 163 2.22 7.95 1.46
CA TYR A 163 0.83 8.32 1.74
C TYR A 163 0.43 9.65 1.07
N ALA A 164 1.32 10.65 1.04
CA ALA A 164 1.03 11.95 0.40
C ALA A 164 0.79 11.77 -1.11
N VAL A 165 1.61 10.93 -1.74
CA VAL A 165 1.48 10.57 -3.16
C VAL A 165 0.17 9.83 -3.42
N LEU A 166 -0.14 8.83 -2.59
CA LEU A 166 -1.26 7.92 -2.83
C LEU A 166 -2.61 8.50 -2.40
N ASP A 167 -2.65 9.48 -1.51
CA ASP A 167 -3.86 10.24 -1.17
C ASP A 167 -4.17 11.34 -2.19
N HIS A 168 -3.22 11.70 -3.05
CA HIS A 168 -3.42 12.74 -4.05
C HIS A 168 -4.24 12.25 -5.26
N PRO A 169 -5.44 12.81 -5.53
CA PRO A 169 -6.36 12.29 -6.55
C PRO A 169 -5.78 12.25 -7.97
N GLU A 170 -5.04 13.29 -8.39
CA GLU A 170 -4.46 13.34 -9.74
C GLU A 170 -3.33 12.33 -9.92
N VAL A 171 -2.62 11.98 -8.85
CA VAL A 171 -1.55 10.99 -8.90
C VAL A 171 -2.14 9.60 -9.02
N VAL A 172 -3.15 9.29 -8.19
CA VAL A 172 -3.93 8.05 -8.30
C VAL A 172 -4.49 7.90 -9.70
N LYS A 173 -5.05 8.97 -10.27
CA LYS A 173 -5.55 8.97 -11.65
C LYS A 173 -4.44 8.69 -12.66
N GLY A 174 -3.30 9.39 -12.59
CA GLY A 174 -2.17 9.18 -13.51
C GLY A 174 -1.59 7.76 -13.43
N LEU A 175 -1.47 7.20 -12.21
CA LEU A 175 -1.06 5.81 -12.01
C LEU A 175 -2.05 4.83 -12.67
N ARG A 176 -3.35 5.05 -12.52
CA ARG A 176 -4.37 4.21 -13.19
C ARG A 176 -4.30 4.32 -14.70
N GLU A 177 -4.13 5.52 -15.24
CA GLU A 177 -3.98 5.76 -16.69
C GLU A 177 -2.73 5.09 -17.25
N ALA A 178 -1.66 4.98 -16.45
CA ALA A 178 -0.47 4.19 -16.76
C ALA A 178 -0.64 2.67 -16.55
N GLY A 179 -1.85 2.21 -16.22
CA GLY A 179 -2.23 0.82 -16.12
C GLY A 179 -1.87 0.14 -14.80
N TYR A 180 -1.53 0.89 -13.76
CA TYR A 180 -1.29 0.31 -12.43
C TYR A 180 -2.60 -0.14 -11.79
N ASP A 181 -2.62 -1.38 -11.31
CA ASP A 181 -3.72 -1.94 -10.53
C ASP A 181 -3.68 -1.48 -9.07
N GLY A 182 -2.47 -1.24 -8.56
CA GLY A 182 -2.25 -0.75 -7.22
C GLY A 182 -0.84 -0.24 -6.97
N ALA A 183 -0.58 0.12 -5.73
CA ALA A 183 0.72 0.54 -5.24
C ALA A 183 1.10 -0.23 -3.98
N VAL A 184 2.40 -0.33 -3.70
CA VAL A 184 2.97 -0.91 -2.48
C VAL A 184 4.02 0.02 -1.91
N HIS A 185 4.07 0.10 -0.59
CA HIS A 185 5.12 0.82 0.14
C HIS A 185 5.31 0.21 1.54
N GLY A 186 6.41 0.56 2.18
CA GLY A 186 6.64 0.32 3.59
C GLY A 186 5.68 1.17 4.39
N GLY A 187 5.14 0.59 5.46
CA GLY A 187 4.30 1.34 6.38
C GLY A 187 5.08 2.43 7.09
N SER A 188 4.36 3.31 7.77
CA SER A 188 4.93 4.41 8.54
C SER A 188 4.29 4.46 9.92
N GLY A 189 5.01 4.95 10.93
CA GLY A 189 4.52 4.96 12.30
C GLY A 189 4.22 3.54 12.82
N GLU A 190 2.94 3.21 12.97
CA GLU A 190 2.51 1.91 13.52
C GLU A 190 2.69 0.73 12.60
N SER A 191 2.73 0.96 11.29
CA SER A 191 2.97 -0.06 10.27
C SER A 191 4.41 -0.07 9.79
N ALA A 192 5.34 0.62 10.46
CA ALA A 192 6.72 0.79 10.00
C ALA A 192 7.51 -0.52 9.74
N LEU A 193 7.01 -1.66 10.24
CA LEU A 193 7.61 -2.99 10.02
C LEU A 193 6.83 -3.84 9.01
N LEU A 194 5.80 -3.29 8.38
CA LEU A 194 4.87 -3.96 7.50
C LEU A 194 4.87 -3.30 6.13
N TYR A 195 4.41 -4.03 5.12
CA TYR A 195 4.10 -3.46 3.82
C TYR A 195 2.62 -3.10 3.75
N GLU A 196 2.36 -1.91 3.22
CA GLU A 196 1.04 -1.44 2.87
C GLU A 196 0.84 -1.52 1.36
N LEU A 197 -0.40 -1.80 0.95
CA LEU A 197 -0.83 -1.79 -0.44
C LEU A 197 -2.01 -0.87 -0.60
N ARG A 198 -2.11 -0.26 -1.76
CA ARG A 198 -3.29 0.52 -2.15
C ARG A 198 -3.82 0.01 -3.47
N VAL A 199 -5.11 -0.28 -3.51
CA VAL A 199 -5.78 -0.69 -4.74
C VAL A 199 -6.24 0.54 -5.49
N LEU A 200 -5.69 0.77 -6.69
CA LEU A 200 -5.96 1.99 -7.48
C LEU A 200 -7.06 1.76 -8.53
N GLY A 201 -7.29 0.50 -8.94
CA GLY A 201 -8.20 0.17 -10.02
C GLY A 201 -9.62 -0.17 -9.58
N ASP A 202 -10.25 -1.05 -10.37
CA ASP A 202 -11.58 -1.56 -10.08
C ASP A 202 -11.51 -2.56 -8.91
N VAL A 203 -11.98 -2.11 -7.74
CA VAL A 203 -12.01 -2.88 -6.50
C VAL A 203 -12.77 -4.20 -6.68
N ASP A 204 -13.89 -4.22 -7.41
CA ASP A 204 -14.71 -5.43 -7.57
C ASP A 204 -13.97 -6.50 -8.39
N ARG A 205 -13.07 -6.07 -9.29
CA ARG A 205 -12.20 -6.96 -10.05
C ARG A 205 -10.99 -7.42 -9.24
N GLN A 206 -10.41 -6.51 -8.47
CA GLN A 206 -9.09 -6.69 -7.83
C GLN A 206 -9.18 -7.27 -6.43
N VAL A 207 -10.32 -7.17 -5.76
CA VAL A 207 -10.49 -7.52 -4.35
C VAL A 207 -11.53 -8.63 -4.21
N GLN A 208 -11.08 -9.78 -3.76
CA GLN A 208 -11.94 -10.88 -3.35
C GLN A 208 -12.00 -10.91 -1.84
N VAL A 209 -13.10 -10.43 -1.25
CA VAL A 209 -13.28 -10.44 0.20
C VAL A 209 -13.33 -11.89 0.69
N VAL A 210 -12.45 -12.22 1.63
CA VAL A 210 -12.34 -13.55 2.22
C VAL A 210 -13.14 -13.60 3.51
N VAL A 211 -13.07 -12.54 4.31
CA VAL A 211 -13.83 -12.39 5.56
C VAL A 211 -14.20 -10.93 5.76
N ASP A 212 -15.50 -10.66 5.90
CA ASP A 212 -16.00 -9.39 6.41
C ASP A 212 -16.06 -9.45 7.94
N GLN A 213 -15.32 -8.57 8.61
CA GLN A 213 -15.17 -8.58 10.06
C GLN A 213 -16.19 -7.66 10.76
N GLY A 214 -17.01 -6.93 10.00
CA GLY A 214 -18.07 -6.07 10.54
C GLY A 214 -17.65 -4.63 10.80
N VAL A 215 -18.42 -3.93 11.64
CA VAL A 215 -18.15 -2.55 12.05
C VAL A 215 -17.23 -2.58 13.27
N VAL A 216 -16.21 -1.72 13.28
CA VAL A 216 -15.33 -1.55 14.43
C VAL A 216 -16.08 -0.76 15.51
N GLU A 217 -16.44 -1.42 16.60
CA GLU A 217 -17.06 -0.78 17.78
C GLU A 217 -16.00 -0.44 18.86
N ARG A 218 -16.34 0.42 19.84
CA ARG A 218 -15.43 0.73 20.97
C ARG A 218 -15.21 -0.53 21.83
N GLY A 219 -13.96 -0.77 22.24
CA GLY A 219 -13.57 -1.97 23.01
C GLY A 219 -12.89 -3.07 22.18
N TRP A 220 -12.10 -2.66 21.19
CA TRP A 220 -11.54 -3.53 20.14
C TRP A 220 -10.50 -4.56 20.62
N GLU A 221 -9.90 -4.40 21.79
CA GLU A 221 -8.80 -5.29 22.25
C GLU A 221 -9.22 -6.77 22.35
N GLU A 222 -10.46 -7.05 22.74
CA GLU A 222 -10.97 -8.44 22.77
C GLU A 222 -11.36 -8.95 21.37
N GLN A 223 -11.74 -8.04 20.47
CA GLN A 223 -12.08 -8.41 19.10
C GLN A 223 -10.80 -8.69 18.28
N SER A 224 -9.73 -7.92 18.49
CA SER A 224 -8.43 -8.08 17.80
C SER A 224 -7.84 -9.48 17.97
N GLU A 225 -7.94 -10.08 19.16
CA GLU A 225 -7.48 -11.46 19.40
C GLU A 225 -8.31 -12.49 18.63
N ARG A 226 -9.63 -12.31 18.60
CA ARG A 226 -10.53 -13.17 17.80
C ARG A 226 -10.21 -13.04 16.31
N PHE A 227 -9.90 -11.84 15.84
CA PHE A 227 -9.52 -11.59 14.46
C PHE A 227 -8.17 -12.18 14.09
N ALA A 228 -7.14 -11.99 14.91
CA ALA A 228 -5.83 -12.58 14.71
C ALA A 228 -5.92 -14.12 14.67
N SER A 229 -6.73 -14.71 15.55
CA SER A 229 -6.98 -16.15 15.56
C SER A 229 -7.65 -16.63 14.26
N ALA A 230 -8.73 -15.96 13.83
CA ALA A 230 -9.46 -16.31 12.60
C ALA A 230 -8.58 -16.16 11.35
N LEU A 231 -7.78 -15.10 11.27
CA LEU A 231 -6.79 -14.87 10.22
C LEU A 231 -5.72 -15.96 10.20
N GLY A 232 -5.20 -16.33 11.36
CA GLY A 232 -4.24 -17.43 11.49
C GLY A 232 -4.80 -18.77 11.01
N TYR A 233 -6.11 -19.04 11.18
CA TYR A 233 -6.74 -20.23 10.61
C TYR A 233 -6.87 -20.15 9.09
N LEU A 234 -7.38 -19.04 8.55
CA LEU A 234 -7.56 -18.85 7.11
C LEU A 234 -6.25 -18.87 6.33
N ALA A 235 -5.20 -18.22 6.85
CA ALA A 235 -3.88 -18.24 6.23
C ALA A 235 -3.30 -19.66 6.18
N ARG A 236 -3.48 -20.46 7.25
CA ARG A 236 -3.06 -21.87 7.29
C ARG A 236 -3.82 -22.71 6.26
N ASP A 237 -5.12 -22.50 6.12
CA ASP A 237 -5.92 -23.25 5.15
C ASP A 237 -5.62 -22.82 3.70
N LEU A 238 -5.37 -21.54 3.45
CA LEU A 238 -4.90 -21.02 2.16
C LEU A 238 -3.52 -21.57 1.78
N ALA A 239 -2.58 -21.63 2.72
CA ALA A 239 -1.26 -22.23 2.50
C ALA A 239 -1.39 -23.71 2.12
N ARG A 240 -2.23 -24.47 2.85
CA ARG A 240 -2.52 -25.89 2.55
C ARG A 240 -3.20 -26.05 1.18
N MET A 241 -4.11 -25.15 0.80
CA MET A 241 -4.74 -25.18 -0.52
C MET A 241 -3.72 -24.92 -1.64
N LYS A 242 -2.82 -23.94 -1.48
CA LYS A 242 -1.73 -23.67 -2.42
C LYS A 242 -0.79 -24.87 -2.57
N GLU A 243 -0.38 -25.50 -1.46
CA GLU A 243 0.43 -26.73 -1.49
C GLU A 243 -0.26 -27.86 -2.24
N ARG A 244 -1.57 -28.08 -1.99
CA ARG A 244 -2.36 -29.09 -2.70
C ARG A 244 -2.44 -28.80 -4.20
N VAL A 245 -2.74 -27.56 -4.60
CA VAL A 245 -2.79 -27.18 -6.02
C VAL A 245 -1.44 -27.39 -6.70
N ASN A 246 -0.35 -26.98 -6.07
CA ASN A 246 1.01 -27.19 -6.60
C ASN A 246 1.35 -28.69 -6.71
N SER A 247 0.96 -29.51 -5.72
CA SER A 247 1.16 -30.97 -5.76
C SER A 247 0.37 -31.67 -6.88
N LEU A 248 -0.81 -31.14 -7.22
CA LEU A 248 -1.65 -31.67 -8.30
C LEU A 248 -1.14 -31.24 -9.69
N GLY A 249 -0.58 -30.03 -9.81
CA GLY A 249 0.07 -29.54 -11.03
C GLY A 249 1.38 -30.25 -11.35
N ALA A 250 2.16 -30.63 -10.33
CA ALA A 250 3.43 -31.35 -10.51
C ALA A 250 3.28 -32.82 -10.93
N GLY A 251 2.10 -33.43 -10.72
CA GLY A 251 1.83 -34.83 -11.08
C GLY A 251 1.15 -35.03 -12.46
N GLY A 252 0.78 -33.95 -13.16
CA GLY A 252 -0.10 -34.00 -14.34
C GLY A 252 0.59 -34.04 -15.71
N LEU A 253 1.87 -34.41 -15.79
CA LEU A 253 2.63 -34.48 -17.05
C LEU A 253 3.63 -35.65 -17.06
N VAL A 254 3.22 -36.82 -16.56
CA VAL A 254 3.86 -38.10 -16.89
C VAL A 254 2.76 -39.14 -17.12
N ALA A 255 2.15 -39.10 -18.29
CA ALA A 255 1.43 -40.24 -18.85
C ALA A 255 1.98 -40.46 -20.26
N GLN A 256 2.60 -41.63 -20.44
CA GLN A 256 3.12 -42.18 -21.69
C GLN A 256 2.00 -42.47 -22.70
#